data_AF-A0A377WRE9-F1
#
_entry.id   AF-A0A377WRE9-F1
#
_cell.length_a   1.000
_cell.length_b   1.000
_cell.length_c   1.000
_cell.angle_alpha   90.00
_cell.angle_beta   90.00
_cell.angle_gamma   90.00
#
_symmetry.space_group_name_H-M   'P 1'
#
loop_
_entity.id
_entity.type
_entity.pdbx_description
1 polymer ?
#
loop_
_entity_poly.entity_id
_entity_poly.type
_entity_poly.pdbx_seq_one_letter_code
_entity_poly.pdbx_strand_id
1 'polypeptide(L)' 'MNGSLRAQCIAEFLGTGLFLFFGICCLSALKLTGASLGLWEICIIWGLGISLAVYLTAGISGDI' A
#
# COMPACT_ATOMS: atom_id res chain seq x y z
N MET A 1 5.44 -23.52 -6.54
CA MET A 1 5.99 -22.14 -6.52
C MET A 1 7.08 -22.07 -7.58
N ASN A 2 6.75 -21.67 -8.81
CA ASN A 2 7.73 -21.50 -9.88
C ASN A 2 7.38 -20.23 -10.68
N GLY A 3 7.20 -19.12 -9.97
CA GLY A 3 7.06 -17.80 -10.56
C GLY A 3 8.43 -17.26 -10.91
N SER A 4 8.58 -16.65 -12.09
CA SER A 4 9.81 -15.95 -12.47
C SER A 4 10.20 -14.93 -11.38
N LEU A 5 11.47 -14.89 -10.98
CA LEU A 5 11.99 -13.92 -10.00
C LEU A 5 11.62 -12.48 -10.39
N ARG A 6 11.61 -12.19 -11.70
CA ARG A 6 11.17 -10.89 -12.23
C ARG A 6 9.72 -10.58 -11.87
N ALA A 7 8.82 -11.56 -11.92
CA ALA A 7 7.43 -11.37 -11.57
C ALA A 7 7.26 -11.10 -10.06
N GLN A 8 8.05 -11.77 -9.22
CA GLN A 8 8.06 -11.51 -7.77
C GLN A 8 8.56 -10.08 -7.47
N CYS A 9 9.67 -9.64 -8.07
CA CYS A 9 10.16 -8.28 -7.87
C CYS A 9 9.17 -7.21 -8.36
N ILE A 10 8.45 -7.46 -9.46
CA ILE A 10 7.42 -6.54 -9.95
C ILE A 10 6.23 -6.50 -8.97
N ALA A 11 5.80 -7.65 -8.45
CA ALA A 11 4.75 -7.72 -7.45
C ALA A 11 5.12 -6.92 -6.20
N GLU A 12 6.31 -7.15 -5.63
CA GLU A 12 6.82 -6.42 -4.46
C GLU A 12 6.91 -4.91 -4.69
N PHE A 13 7.41 -4.49 -5.86
CA PHE A 13 7.48 -3.08 -6.23
C PHE A 13 6.08 -2.44 -6.28
N LEU A 14 5.10 -3.14 -6.85
CA LEU A 14 3.72 -2.67 -6.93
C LEU A 14 3.03 -2.66 -5.56
N GLY A 15 3.21 -3.69 -4.73
CA GLY A 15 2.65 -3.75 -3.38
C GLY A 15 3.17 -2.63 -2.50
N THR A 16 4.50 -2.47 -2.45
CA THR A 16 5.14 -1.39 -1.68
C THR A 16 4.74 -0.02 -2.20
N GLY A 17 4.73 0.17 -3.52
CA GLY A 17 4.33 1.42 -4.15
C GLY A 17 2.88 1.78 -3.87
N LEU A 18 1.97 0.79 -3.87
CA LEU A 18 0.54 1.00 -3.64
C LEU A 18 0.24 1.43 -2.22
N PHE A 19 0.82 0.77 -1.21
CA PHE A 19 0.63 1.17 0.17
C PHE A 19 1.24 2.55 0.48
N LEU A 20 2.45 2.83 -0.04
CA LEU A 20 3.06 4.15 0.07
C LEU A 20 2.23 5.23 -0.62
N PHE A 21 1.65 4.93 -1.78
CA PHE A 21 0.76 5.84 -2.48
C PHE A 21 -0.43 6.25 -1.61
N PHE A 22 -1.15 5.30 -1.02
CA PHE A 22 -2.27 5.63 -0.12
C PHE A 22 -1.82 6.40 1.12
N GLY A 23 -0.73 5.99 1.76
CA GLY A 23 -0.22 6.63 2.96
C GLY A 23 0.21 8.09 2.72
N ILE A 24 1.01 8.32 1.67
CA ILE A 24 1.51 9.66 1.32
C ILE A 24 0.37 10.54 0.78
N CYS A 25 -0.54 10.00 -0.03
CA CYS A 25 -1.70 10.77 -0.51
C CYS A 25 -2.58 11.26 0.64
N CYS A 26 -2.86 10.43 1.64
CA CYS A 26 -3.59 10.83 2.84
C CYS A 26 -2.90 11.98 3.59
N LEU A 27 -1.58 11.87 3.80
CA LEU A 27 -0.79 12.93 4.44
C LEU A 27 -0.76 14.21 3.60
N SER A 28 -0.69 14.08 2.28
CA SER A 28 -0.73 15.22 1.36
C SER A 28 -2.09 15.92 1.38
N ALA A 29 -3.20 15.18 1.47
CA ALA A 29 -4.55 15.76 1.61
C ALA A 29 -4.70 16.50 2.94
N LEU A 30 -4.18 15.94 4.04
CA LEU A 30 -4.13 16.63 5.33
C LEU A 30 -3.33 17.94 5.24
N LYS A 31 -2.13 17.90 4.65
CA LYS A 31 -1.17 19.02 4.70
C LYS A 31 -1.42 20.11 3.65
N LEU A 32 -1.81 19.73 2.44
CA LEU A 32 -1.87 20.64 1.28
C LEU A 32 -3.28 21.12 0.97
N THR A 33 -4.31 20.30 1.22
CA THR A 33 -5.71 20.66 0.88
C THR A 33 -6.55 21.00 2.11
N GLY A 34 -5.98 20.90 3.31
CA GLY A 34 -6.70 21.16 4.56
C GLY A 34 -7.78 20.13 4.87
N ALA A 35 -7.64 18.88 4.40
CA ALA A 35 -8.56 17.81 4.75
C ALA A 35 -8.55 17.56 6.27
N SER A 36 -9.72 17.39 6.88
CA SER A 36 -9.82 17.05 8.31
C SER A 36 -9.66 15.55 8.49
N LEU A 37 -8.45 15.11 8.82
CA LEU A 37 -8.13 13.72 9.14
C LEU A 37 -7.42 13.69 10.50
N GLY A 38 -7.96 12.91 11.44
CA GLY A 38 -7.32 12.66 12.73
C GLY A 38 -6.32 11.51 12.66
N LEU A 39 -5.67 11.21 13.78
CA LEU A 39 -4.72 10.11 13.87
C LEU A 39 -5.39 8.76 13.56
N TRP A 40 -6.62 8.57 14.02
CA TRP A 40 -7.39 7.35 13.79
C TRP A 40 -7.65 7.12 12.30
N GLU A 41 -8.14 8.13 11.58
CA GLU A 41 -8.44 8.03 10.16
C GLU A 41 -7.17 7.74 9.34
N ILE A 42 -6.06 8.39 9.70
CA ILE A 42 -4.76 8.15 9.07
C ILE A 42 -4.33 6.68 9.30
N CYS A 43 -4.41 6.18 10.53
CA CYS A 43 -4.06 4.78 10.84
C CYS A 43 -4.90 3.78 10.03
N ILE A 44 -6.21 4.03 9.88
CA ILE A 44 -7.10 3.17 9.09
C ILE A 44 -6.73 3.20 7.61
N ILE A 45 -6.43 4.36 7.03
CA ILE A 45 -6.02 4.47 5.62
C ILE A 45 -4.72 3.70 5.36
N TRP A 46 -3.76 3.80 6.28
CA TRP A 46 -2.52 3.01 6.21
C TRP A 46 -2.80 1.51 6.31
N GLY A 47 -3.61 1.07 7.28
CA GLY A 47 -3.95 -0.35 7.46
C GLY A 47 -4.72 -0.97 6.28
N LEU A 48 -5.67 -0.23 5.70
CA LEU A 48 -6.38 -0.65 4.49
C LEU A 48 -5.45 -0.65 3.27
N GLY A 49 -4.52 0.30 3.17
CA GLY A 49 -3.50 0.34 2.12
C GLY A 49 -2.61 -0.91 2.12
N ILE A 50 -2.15 -1.35 3.31
CA ILE A 50 -1.37 -2.60 3.47
C ILE A 50 -2.22 -3.80 3.09
N SER A 51 -3.46 -3.87 3.57
CA SER A 51 -4.36 -5.00 3.30
C SER A 51 -4.60 -5.17 1.79
N LEU A 52 -4.74 -4.06 1.06
CA LEU A 52 -4.89 -4.06 -0.40
C LEU A 52 -3.59 -4.46 -1.11
N ALA A 53 -2.43 -4.01 -0.62
CA ALA A 53 -1.12 -4.39 -1.15
C ALA A 53 -0.89 -5.90 -1.02
N VAL A 54 -1.15 -6.46 0.16
CA VAL A 54 -1.09 -7.92 0.43
C VAL A 54 -2.02 -8.69 -0.51
N TYR A 55 -3.27 -8.24 -0.67
CA TYR A 55 -4.21 -8.92 -1.57
C TYR A 55 -3.73 -8.90 -3.04
N LEU A 56 -3.01 -7.85 -3.45
CA LEU A 56 -2.45 -7.72 -4.79
C LEU A 56 -1.23 -8.64 -5.02
N THR A 57 -0.39 -8.86 -4.01
CA THR A 57 0.93 -9.50 -4.14
C THR A 57 1.00 -10.95 -3.62
N ALA A 58 0.10 -11.35 -2.71
CA ALA A 58 0.10 -12.65 -2.03
C ALA A 58 0.16 -13.85 -2.99
N GLY A 59 -0.51 -13.77 -4.15
CA GLY A 59 -0.52 -14.86 -5.14
C GLY A 59 0.76 -15.01 -5.96
N ILE A 60 1.68 -14.03 -5.91
CA ILE A 60 2.84 -13.96 -6.80
C ILE A 60 4.15 -14.02 -6.01
N SER A 61 4.35 -13.09 -5.07
CA SER A 61 5.56 -12.98 -4.25
C SER A 61 5.40 -13.56 -2.86
N GLY A 62 4.16 -13.78 -2.41
CA GLY A 62 3.87 -14.45 -1.15
C GLY A 62 3.88 -13.52 0.07
N ASP A 63 3.49 -12.25 -0.08
CA ASP A 63 3.10 -11.38 1.03
C ASP A 63 1.99 -12.07 1.86
N ILE A 64 2.38 -12.84 2.87
CA ILE A 64 1.51 -13.46 3.89
C ILE A 64 2.31 -13.53 5.18
#